data_AF-A0A2Z6RFU6-F1
#
_entry.id   AF-A0A2Z6RFU6-F1
#
_cell.length_a   1.000
_cell.length_b   1.000
_cell.length_c   1.000
_cell.angle_alpha   90.00
_cell.angle_beta   90.00
_cell.angle_gamma   90.00
#
_symmetry.space_group_name_H-M   'P 1'
#
loop_
_entity.id
_entity.type
_entity.pdbx_description
1 polymer ?
#
loop_
_entity_poly.entity_id
_entity_poly.type
_entity_poly.pdbx_seq_one_letter_code
_entity_poly.pdbx_strand_id
1 'polypeptide(L)'
;MKKLDLPIDISLLDWDIKKTALWLFEKLSVGIPANEPLDAPEAQWISKAIIGGIIWAQNNWKGYRRSYNEISLYPSIQQSALNFPIGKGKFQILKDFTNHRGYSHFGIFRASIEKKNIPLFRYNCHNVYTHIDLKRARALSLQVTLIQDEAPNAFIYEKETRIQGNVIFGEYVDFLFKIKNQGGIASQVAKRILNTLWVKFCMSQLKSSYSLAWLGLKKKILA
;
A
#
# COMPACT_ATOMS: atom_id res chain seq x y z
N MET A 1 -24.87 -13.57 -4.49
CA MET A 1 -23.97 -13.01 -5.51
C MET A 1 -24.82 -12.44 -6.65
N LYS A 2 -24.90 -11.11 -6.79
CA LYS A 2 -25.46 -10.51 -8.01
C LYS A 2 -24.45 -10.70 -9.13
N LYS A 3 -24.85 -11.31 -10.27
CA LYS A 3 -24.04 -11.28 -11.49
C LYS A 3 -23.98 -9.82 -11.95
N LEU A 4 -22.85 -9.16 -11.76
CA LEU A 4 -22.56 -7.94 -12.49
C LEU A 4 -22.13 -8.34 -13.90
N ASP A 5 -23.07 -8.34 -14.83
CA ASP A 5 -22.75 -8.28 -16.26
C ASP A 5 -22.33 -6.84 -16.57
N LEU A 6 -21.12 -6.47 -16.14
CA LEU A 6 -20.48 -5.22 -16.54
C LEU A 6 -19.70 -5.47 -17.84
N PRO A 7 -20.18 -5.04 -19.01
CA PRO A 7 -19.31 -4.94 -20.17
C PRO A 7 -18.26 -3.87 -19.87
N ILE A 8 -16.99 -4.28 -19.71
CA ILE A 8 -15.88 -3.31 -19.67
C ILE A 8 -15.70 -2.81 -21.10
N ASP A 9 -16.38 -1.73 -21.46
CA ASP A 9 -16.13 -1.04 -22.71
C ASP A 9 -15.08 0.06 -22.50
N ILE A 10 -13.85 -0.28 -22.86
CA ILE A 10 -12.67 0.58 -22.71
C ILE A 10 -12.68 1.72 -23.73
N SER A 11 -13.45 1.58 -24.81
CA SER A 11 -13.61 2.64 -25.82
C SER A 11 -14.38 3.84 -25.26
N LEU A 12 -15.28 3.62 -24.30
CA LEU A 12 -16.02 4.68 -23.60
C LEU A 12 -15.11 5.54 -22.68
N LEU A 13 -13.87 5.11 -22.46
CA LEU A 13 -12.88 5.80 -21.62
C LEU A 13 -11.61 6.16 -22.40
N ASP A 14 -11.75 6.43 -23.70
CA ASP A 14 -10.68 6.85 -24.61
C ASP A 14 -9.50 5.88 -24.69
N TRP A 15 -9.73 4.59 -24.42
CA TRP A 15 -8.66 3.60 -24.29
C TRP A 15 -7.65 3.87 -23.16
N ASP A 16 -8.01 4.73 -22.20
CA ASP A 16 -7.17 5.06 -21.06
C ASP A 16 -7.34 4.03 -19.94
N ILE A 17 -6.34 3.15 -19.81
CA ILE A 17 -6.26 2.12 -18.76
C ILE A 17 -6.33 2.73 -17.35
N LYS A 18 -5.82 3.94 -17.14
CA LYS A 18 -5.86 4.60 -15.82
C LYS A 18 -7.27 5.04 -15.48
N LYS A 19 -7.96 5.72 -16.41
CA LYS A 19 -9.37 6.11 -16.22
C LYS A 19 -10.24 4.86 -15.99
N THR A 20 -10.02 3.83 -16.80
CA THR A 20 -10.71 2.54 -16.69
C THR A 20 -10.50 1.88 -15.33
N ALA A 21 -9.27 1.83 -14.83
CA ALA A 21 -8.98 1.24 -13.53
C ALA A 21 -9.71 1.96 -12.39
N LEU A 22 -9.76 3.30 -12.41
CA LEU A 22 -10.44 4.07 -11.37
C LEU A 22 -11.96 3.95 -11.47
N TRP A 23 -12.51 4.13 -12.67
CA TRP A 23 -13.94 4.01 -12.90
C TRP A 23 -14.47 2.65 -12.47
N LEU A 24 -13.76 1.58 -12.85
CA LEU A 24 -14.15 0.22 -12.47
C LEU A 24 -14.03 0.00 -10.96
N PHE A 25 -12.98 0.53 -10.33
CA PHE A 25 -12.82 0.48 -8.89
C PHE A 25 -13.97 1.19 -8.17
N GLU A 26 -14.35 2.40 -8.61
CA GLU A 26 -15.48 3.16 -8.06
C GLU A 26 -16.81 2.40 -8.18
N LYS A 27 -17.05 1.74 -9.33
CA LYS A 27 -18.27 0.94 -9.56
C LYS A 27 -18.35 -0.31 -8.70
N LEU A 28 -17.22 -0.89 -8.33
CA LEU A 28 -17.15 -2.13 -7.54
C LEU A 28 -16.92 -1.87 -6.04
N SER A 29 -16.82 -0.60 -5.63
CA SER A 29 -16.47 -0.20 -4.25
C SER A 29 -17.54 0.71 -3.61
N VAL A 30 -18.79 0.59 -4.04
CA VAL A 30 -19.90 1.53 -3.72
C VAL A 30 -20.17 1.66 -2.21
N GLY A 31 -19.77 0.68 -1.40
CA GLY A 31 -19.94 0.68 0.05
C GLY A 31 -18.81 1.33 0.85
N ILE A 32 -17.77 1.86 0.21
CA ILE A 32 -16.61 2.44 0.90
C ILE A 32 -16.82 3.95 1.05
N PRO A 33 -16.72 4.50 2.27
CA PRO A 33 -16.85 5.93 2.46
C PRO A 33 -15.77 6.70 1.69
N ALA A 34 -16.12 7.88 1.19
CA ALA A 34 -15.15 8.79 0.60
C ALA A 34 -14.09 9.13 1.65
N ASN A 35 -12.82 8.91 1.30
CA ASN A 35 -11.70 9.16 2.21
C ASN A 35 -11.46 10.67 2.33
N GLU A 36 -11.11 11.11 3.54
CA GLU A 36 -10.80 12.50 3.83
C GLU A 36 -9.59 13.00 3.02
N PRO A 37 -9.57 14.29 2.62
CA PRO A 37 -8.40 14.88 1.97
C PRO A 37 -7.14 14.74 2.84
N LEU A 38 -6.01 14.39 2.22
CA LEU A 38 -4.71 14.43 2.88
C LEU A 38 -4.28 15.86 3.17
N ASP A 39 -3.92 16.12 4.42
CA ASP A 39 -3.20 17.34 4.77
C ASP A 39 -1.69 17.21 4.42
N ALA A 40 -1.01 18.35 4.38
CA ALA A 40 0.40 18.40 4.00
C ALA A 40 1.32 17.62 4.97
N PRO A 41 1.15 17.71 6.31
CA PRO A 41 1.94 16.91 7.25
C PRO A 41 1.76 15.40 7.06
N GLU A 42 0.52 14.91 6.93
CA GLU A 42 0.23 13.51 6.68
C GLU A 42 0.87 13.05 5.37
N ALA A 43 0.68 13.81 4.29
CA ALA A 43 1.28 13.50 2.99
C ALA A 43 2.81 13.43 3.04
N GLN A 44 3.45 14.29 3.85
CA GLN A 44 4.89 14.27 4.02
C GLN A 44 5.37 13.01 4.76
N TRP A 45 4.67 12.59 5.81
CA TRP A 45 5.01 11.37 6.56
C TRP A 45 4.84 10.12 5.71
N ILE A 46 3.74 10.01 4.96
CA ILE A 46 3.54 8.88 4.06
C ILE A 46 4.62 8.88 2.97
N SER A 47 4.89 10.01 2.34
CA SER A 47 5.92 10.13 1.29
C SER A 47 7.31 9.71 1.80
N LYS A 48 7.68 10.14 3.02
CA LYS A 48 8.95 9.74 3.65
C LYS A 48 8.97 8.26 4.02
N ALA A 49 7.84 7.63 4.31
CA ALA A 49 7.73 6.22 4.65
C ALA A 49 7.73 5.29 3.42
N ILE A 50 7.45 5.82 2.23
CA ILE A 50 7.42 5.01 1.00
C ILE A 50 8.84 4.53 0.66
N ILE A 51 9.00 3.21 0.66
CA ILE A 51 10.20 2.53 0.21
C ILE A 51 9.82 1.57 -0.91
N GLY A 52 10.61 1.52 -1.98
CA GLY A 52 10.39 0.56 -3.07
C GLY A 52 10.65 -0.89 -2.67
N GLY A 53 10.39 -1.82 -3.59
CA GLY A 53 10.59 -3.25 -3.36
C GLY A 53 12.01 -3.64 -2.90
N ILE A 54 12.12 -4.77 -2.22
CA ILE A 54 13.41 -5.33 -1.79
C ILE A 54 14.14 -5.85 -3.04
N ILE A 55 15.35 -5.34 -3.28
CA ILE A 55 16.21 -5.76 -4.38
C ILE A 55 17.56 -6.12 -3.75
N TRP A 56 17.98 -7.36 -3.95
CA TRP A 56 19.27 -7.84 -3.50
C TRP A 56 19.79 -8.93 -4.43
N ALA A 57 21.11 -8.96 -4.60
CA ALA A 57 21.80 -10.01 -5.33
C ALA A 57 23.07 -10.41 -4.57
N GLN A 58 23.37 -11.71 -4.59
CA GLN A 58 24.65 -12.20 -4.10
C GLN A 58 25.73 -11.87 -5.13
N ASN A 59 26.77 -11.15 -4.70
CA ASN A 59 27.92 -10.86 -5.56
C ASN A 59 28.62 -12.15 -5.97
N ASN A 60 29.07 -12.21 -7.23
CA ASN A 60 29.84 -13.33 -7.79
C ASN A 60 29.15 -14.71 -7.72
N TRP A 61 27.82 -14.74 -7.62
CA TRP A 61 27.09 -16.00 -7.65
C TRP A 61 27.27 -16.72 -9.00
N LYS A 62 27.53 -18.03 -8.96
CA LYS A 62 27.70 -18.90 -10.13
C LYS A 62 26.84 -20.15 -9.99
N GLY A 63 26.31 -20.64 -11.10
CA GLY A 63 25.58 -21.90 -11.17
C GLY A 63 24.20 -21.79 -11.83
N TYR A 64 23.38 -22.82 -11.64
CA TYR A 64 22.03 -22.90 -12.16
C TYR A 64 21.01 -22.31 -11.17
N ARG A 65 20.02 -21.53 -11.67
CA ARG A 65 19.00 -20.86 -10.85
C ARG A 65 17.60 -21.24 -11.29
N ARG A 66 16.71 -21.42 -10.32
CA ARG A 66 15.26 -21.41 -10.54
C ARG A 66 14.70 -20.05 -10.11
N SER A 67 13.85 -19.48 -10.96
CA SER A 67 13.15 -18.23 -10.66
C SER A 67 11.73 -18.56 -10.21
N TYR A 68 11.34 -18.01 -9.06
CA TYR A 68 9.97 -18.03 -8.58
C TYR A 68 9.45 -16.60 -8.58
N ASN A 69 8.18 -16.43 -8.94
CA ASN A 69 7.53 -15.13 -8.93
C ASN A 69 6.14 -15.25 -8.32
N GLU A 70 5.77 -14.25 -7.54
CA GLU A 70 4.44 -14.14 -6.96
C GLU A 70 3.44 -13.75 -8.04
N ILE A 71 2.33 -14.46 -8.12
CA ILE A 71 1.27 -14.16 -9.08
C ILE A 71 0.52 -12.92 -8.58
N SER A 72 0.73 -11.78 -9.25
CA SER A 72 0.01 -10.54 -8.95
C SER A 72 0.14 -10.13 -7.48
N LEU A 73 1.38 -10.04 -6.97
CA LEU A 73 1.72 -9.74 -5.58
C LEU A 73 0.94 -8.56 -4.97
N TYR A 74 0.88 -7.42 -5.64
CA TYR A 74 0.20 -6.24 -5.10
C TYR A 74 -1.33 -6.45 -5.03
N PRO A 75 -2.01 -6.91 -6.09
CA PRO A 75 -3.41 -7.32 -5.98
C PRO A 75 -3.68 -8.36 -4.88
N SER A 76 -2.82 -9.35 -4.68
CA SER A 76 -3.01 -10.35 -3.61
C SER A 76 -2.91 -9.74 -2.21
N ILE A 77 -2.04 -8.75 -2.02
CA ILE A 77 -1.96 -7.97 -0.78
C ILE A 77 -3.19 -7.07 -0.63
N GLN A 78 -3.61 -6.40 -1.70
CA GLN A 78 -4.79 -5.52 -1.68
C GLN A 78 -6.05 -6.27 -1.25
N GLN A 79 -6.32 -7.46 -1.79
CA GLN A 79 -7.50 -8.25 -1.40
C GLN A 79 -7.34 -9.01 -0.08
N SER A 80 -6.22 -8.87 0.63
CA SER A 80 -5.97 -9.61 1.87
C SER A 80 -6.78 -9.07 3.05
N ALA A 81 -6.77 -9.78 4.18
CA ALA A 81 -7.35 -9.33 5.44
C ALA A 81 -6.51 -8.23 6.15
N LEU A 82 -5.46 -7.70 5.50
CA LEU A 82 -4.70 -6.58 6.03
C LEU A 82 -5.56 -5.32 6.06
N ASN A 83 -5.35 -4.49 7.08
CA ASN A 83 -6.02 -3.21 7.20
C ASN A 83 -5.30 -2.15 6.38
N PHE A 84 -6.08 -1.25 5.77
CA PHE A 84 -5.61 -0.07 5.06
C PHE A 84 -6.22 1.17 5.70
N PRO A 85 -5.45 2.27 5.84
CA PRO A 85 -5.98 3.50 6.40
C PRO A 85 -6.91 4.20 5.41
N ILE A 86 -8.08 4.63 5.90
CA ILE A 86 -9.13 5.30 5.11
C ILE A 86 -9.60 6.64 5.72
N GLY A 87 -9.10 6.98 6.92
CA GLY A 87 -9.39 8.23 7.62
C GLY A 87 -8.11 8.89 8.10
N LYS A 88 -8.19 10.06 8.73
CA LYS A 88 -7.00 10.75 9.27
C LYS A 88 -6.32 9.96 10.39
N GLY A 89 -4.99 9.98 10.35
CA GLY A 89 -4.16 9.56 11.48
C GLY A 89 -3.98 10.68 12.50
N LYS A 90 -3.35 10.35 13.63
CA LYS A 90 -3.03 11.28 14.72
C LYS A 90 -1.53 11.27 14.98
N PHE A 91 -0.94 12.46 15.02
CA PHE A 91 0.44 12.66 15.46
C PHE A 91 0.53 12.49 16.97
N GLN A 92 1.51 11.71 17.42
CA GLN A 92 1.75 11.43 18.83
C GLN A 92 3.24 11.40 19.14
N ILE A 93 3.58 11.68 20.40
CA ILE A 93 4.91 11.45 20.97
C ILE A 93 4.79 10.23 21.89
N LEU A 94 5.34 9.11 21.44
CA LEU A 94 5.37 7.87 22.18
C LEU A 94 6.69 7.72 22.92
N LYS A 95 6.64 7.32 24.19
CA LYS A 95 7.85 6.90 24.92
C LYS A 95 8.37 5.56 24.40
N ASP A 96 7.44 4.65 24.11
CA ASP A 96 7.66 3.34 23.52
C ASP A 96 6.47 3.00 22.61
N PHE A 97 6.73 2.17 21.61
CA PHE A 97 5.81 1.69 20.58
C PHE A 97 5.58 0.18 20.69
N THR A 98 6.28 -0.47 21.62
CA THR A 98 6.06 -1.87 22.01
C THR A 98 5.20 -1.96 23.27
N ASN A 99 4.37 -3.00 23.33
CA ASN A 99 3.72 -3.46 24.56
C ASN A 99 4.06 -4.94 24.79
N HIS A 100 3.47 -5.54 25.82
CA HIS A 100 3.65 -6.97 26.14
C HIS A 100 3.31 -7.94 24.99
N ARG A 101 2.58 -7.49 23.96
CA ARG A 101 2.22 -8.26 22.74
C ARG A 101 3.02 -7.85 21.49
N GLY A 102 3.95 -6.91 21.61
CA GLY A 102 4.76 -6.38 20.52
C GLY A 102 4.29 -5.01 20.03
N TYR A 103 4.40 -4.74 18.72
CA TYR A 103 3.98 -3.43 18.19
C TYR A 103 2.46 -3.30 18.26
N SER A 104 2.01 -2.39 19.12
CA SER A 104 0.59 -2.23 19.44
C SER A 104 -0.13 -1.24 18.53
N HIS A 105 0.63 -0.47 17.76
CA HIS A 105 0.13 0.66 17.00
C HIS A 105 0.21 0.39 15.49
N PHE A 106 -0.84 0.78 14.78
CA PHE A 106 -0.87 0.76 13.33
C PHE A 106 -0.60 2.18 12.83
N GLY A 107 0.49 2.36 12.12
CA GLY A 107 0.90 3.69 11.71
C GLY A 107 2.30 3.75 11.15
N ILE A 108 2.82 4.98 11.12
CA ILE A 108 4.15 5.35 10.65
C ILE A 108 4.93 5.92 11.83
N PHE A 109 6.22 5.62 11.92
CA PHE A 109 7.06 6.00 13.06
C PHE A 109 8.39 6.57 12.59
N ARG A 110 8.92 7.51 13.36
CA ARG A 110 10.31 7.95 13.27
C ARG A 110 11.16 7.07 14.18
N ALA A 111 11.96 6.21 13.58
CA ALA A 111 12.76 5.22 14.30
C ALA A 111 14.15 5.06 13.68
N SER A 112 15.15 4.89 14.53
CA SER A 112 16.48 4.42 14.14
C SER A 112 16.50 2.89 14.17
N ILE A 113 17.03 2.27 13.12
CA ILE A 113 17.19 0.82 13.02
C ILE A 113 18.67 0.53 12.86
N GLU A 114 19.18 -0.41 13.66
CA GLU A 114 20.55 -0.89 13.59
C GLU A 114 20.90 -1.37 12.18
N LYS A 115 21.98 -0.82 11.60
CA LYS A 115 22.41 -1.18 10.25
C LYS A 115 23.21 -2.47 10.26
N LYS A 116 22.57 -3.56 9.83
CA LYS A 116 23.22 -4.85 9.50
C LYS A 116 23.10 -5.16 8.00
N ASN A 117 24.06 -5.92 7.47
CA ASN A 117 24.02 -6.44 6.11
C ASN A 117 23.03 -7.62 6.01
N ILE A 118 21.73 -7.33 6.04
CA ILE A 118 20.64 -8.31 5.95
C ILE A 118 19.89 -8.07 4.64
N PRO A 119 19.90 -9.03 3.69
CA PRO A 119 19.23 -8.90 2.37
C PRO A 119 17.72 -8.64 2.43
N LEU A 120 17.08 -9.01 3.54
CA LEU A 120 15.62 -9.07 3.67
C LEU A 120 15.00 -7.87 4.39
N PHE A 121 15.75 -6.78 4.50
CA PHE A 121 15.28 -5.50 5.05
C PHE A 121 15.81 -4.34 4.22
N ARG A 122 14.99 -3.31 4.04
CA ARG A 122 15.38 -2.09 3.32
C ARG A 122 15.31 -0.91 4.26
N TYR A 123 16.46 -0.30 4.52
CA TYR A 123 16.56 0.88 5.37
C TYR A 123 15.99 2.12 4.67
N ASN A 124 15.32 2.97 5.45
CA ASN A 124 14.80 4.25 5.00
C ASN A 124 15.82 5.36 5.30
N CYS A 125 16.18 6.16 4.30
CA CYS A 125 17.10 7.29 4.49
C CYS A 125 16.51 8.41 5.37
N HIS A 126 15.19 8.49 5.49
CA HIS A 126 14.49 9.44 6.35
C HIS A 126 14.27 8.93 7.77
N ASN A 127 14.64 7.68 8.08
CA ASN A 127 14.32 7.02 9.35
C ASN A 127 12.81 7.04 9.69
N VAL A 128 11.97 6.94 8.65
CA VAL A 128 10.51 6.87 8.77
C VAL A 128 10.06 5.49 8.30
N TYR A 129 9.34 4.75 9.13
CA TYR A 129 9.01 3.35 8.87
C TYR A 129 7.54 3.06 9.19
N THR A 130 6.91 2.18 8.42
CA THR A 130 5.57 1.68 8.74
C THR A 130 5.65 0.66 9.89
N HIS A 131 4.54 0.43 10.58
CA HIS A 131 4.45 -0.67 11.55
C HIS A 131 4.80 -2.05 10.95
N ILE A 132 4.59 -2.25 9.64
CA ILE A 132 4.97 -3.48 8.92
C ILE A 132 6.50 -3.59 8.84
N ASP A 133 7.18 -2.50 8.47
CA ASP A 133 8.63 -2.45 8.41
C ASP A 133 9.24 -2.73 9.79
N LEU A 134 8.71 -2.10 10.84
CA LEU A 134 9.21 -2.32 12.20
C LEU A 134 9.00 -3.77 12.65
N LYS A 135 7.84 -4.35 12.35
CA LYS A 135 7.56 -5.78 12.59
C LYS A 135 8.56 -6.67 11.85
N ARG A 136 8.91 -6.33 10.60
CA ARG A 136 9.92 -7.06 9.83
C ARG A 136 11.32 -6.91 10.43
N ALA A 137 11.72 -5.70 10.83
CA ALA A 137 13.01 -5.44 11.45
C ALA A 137 13.18 -6.28 12.73
N ARG A 138 12.15 -6.33 13.57
CA ARG A 138 12.15 -7.17 14.77
C ARG A 138 12.23 -8.66 14.46
N ALA A 139 11.49 -9.14 13.46
CA ALA A 139 11.57 -10.53 13.02
C ALA A 139 12.96 -10.93 12.49
N LEU A 140 13.77 -9.95 12.09
CA LEU A 140 15.17 -10.12 11.68
C LEU A 140 16.17 -9.81 12.80
N SER A 141 15.69 -9.66 14.05
CA SER A 141 16.51 -9.34 15.22
C SER A 141 17.33 -8.06 15.05
N LEU A 142 16.78 -7.07 14.33
CA LEU A 142 17.33 -5.72 14.27
C LEU A 142 16.86 -4.93 15.49
N GLN A 143 17.79 -4.21 16.13
CA GLN A 143 17.43 -3.26 17.17
C GLN A 143 16.72 -2.05 16.55
N VAL A 144 15.59 -1.66 17.15
CA VAL A 144 14.77 -0.52 16.72
C VAL A 144 14.58 0.41 17.91
N THR A 145 14.86 1.70 17.72
CA THR A 145 14.75 2.75 18.75
C THR A 145 13.93 3.91 18.19
N LEU A 146 12.88 4.36 18.90
CA LEU A 146 12.17 5.57 18.50
C LEU A 146 13.06 6.80 18.62
N ILE A 147 12.88 7.74 17.69
CA ILE A 147 13.53 9.03 17.77
C ILE A 147 12.78 9.89 18.80
N GLN A 148 13.52 10.46 19.75
CA GLN A 148 13.00 11.30 20.84
C GLN A 148 13.64 12.69 20.73
N ASP A 149 12.93 13.63 20.10
CA ASP A 149 13.42 14.98 19.78
C ASP A 149 12.33 16.05 19.98
N GLU A 150 11.41 15.83 20.92
CA GLU A 150 10.25 16.69 21.26
C GLU A 150 9.23 16.91 20.12
N ALA A 151 9.51 16.43 18.91
CA ALA A 151 8.57 16.38 17.80
C ALA A 151 7.80 15.04 17.75
N PRO A 152 6.62 14.97 17.11
CA PRO A 152 5.87 13.73 16.98
C PRO A 152 6.73 12.60 16.38
N ASN A 153 6.81 11.46 17.05
CA ASN A 153 7.59 10.31 16.60
C ASN A 153 6.71 9.15 16.09
N ALA A 154 5.39 9.30 16.20
CA ALA A 154 4.42 8.36 15.68
C ALA A 154 3.26 9.10 14.99
N PHE A 155 2.77 8.51 13.92
CA PHE A 155 1.57 8.90 13.21
C PHE A 155 0.65 7.68 13.12
N ILE A 156 -0.39 7.67 13.95
CA ILE A 156 -1.20 6.48 14.25
C ILE A 156 -2.57 6.59 13.59
N TYR A 157 -2.98 5.54 12.89
CA TYR A 157 -4.36 5.37 12.46
C TYR A 157 -5.10 4.61 13.55
N GLU A 158 -6.31 5.01 13.92
CA GLU A 158 -7.15 4.29 14.89
C GLU A 158 -7.93 3.17 14.20
N LYS A 159 -8.51 2.23 14.94
CA LYS A 159 -9.20 1.07 14.34
C LYS A 159 -10.36 1.50 13.44
N GLU A 160 -11.03 2.58 13.83
CA GLU A 160 -12.18 3.16 13.14
C GLU A 160 -11.78 3.87 11.84
N THR A 161 -10.51 4.25 11.69
CA THR A 161 -9.97 4.89 10.48
C THR A 161 -9.28 3.90 9.55
N ARG A 162 -9.59 2.60 9.71
CA ARG A 162 -9.00 1.49 8.95
C ARG A 162 -10.08 0.55 8.43
N ILE A 163 -9.91 0.01 7.23
CA ILE A 163 -10.77 -1.03 6.65
C ILE A 163 -9.90 -2.14 6.07
N GLN A 164 -10.38 -3.38 6.13
CA GLN A 164 -9.69 -4.53 5.54
C GLN A 164 -9.64 -4.46 4.01
N GLY A 165 -8.53 -4.91 3.44
CA GLY A 165 -8.28 -4.88 2.01
C GLY A 165 -9.29 -5.69 1.18
N ASN A 166 -9.68 -6.87 1.65
CA ASN A 166 -10.74 -7.66 1.01
C ASN A 166 -12.07 -6.90 0.89
N VAL A 167 -12.41 -6.03 1.85
CA VAL A 167 -13.60 -5.17 1.79
C VAL A 167 -13.40 -4.05 0.76
N ILE A 168 -12.18 -3.52 0.65
CA ILE A 168 -11.89 -2.40 -0.25
C ILE A 168 -11.74 -2.85 -1.71
N PHE A 169 -11.00 -3.92 -1.93
CA PHE A 169 -10.50 -4.33 -3.24
C PHE A 169 -11.05 -5.68 -3.69
N GLY A 170 -11.73 -6.44 -2.83
CA GLY A 170 -12.13 -7.82 -3.12
C GLY A 170 -12.93 -7.96 -4.41
N GLU A 171 -14.05 -7.23 -4.54
CA GLU A 171 -14.90 -7.31 -5.73
C GLU A 171 -14.14 -6.86 -7.00
N TYR A 172 -13.32 -5.81 -6.90
CA TYR A 172 -12.50 -5.32 -8.00
C TYR A 172 -11.46 -6.33 -8.47
N VAL A 173 -10.72 -6.92 -7.53
CA VAL A 173 -9.65 -7.88 -7.83
C VAL A 173 -10.26 -9.17 -8.35
N ASP A 174 -11.29 -9.71 -7.70
CA ASP A 174 -11.98 -10.94 -8.12
C ASP A 174 -12.54 -10.82 -9.54
N PHE A 175 -13.17 -9.68 -9.86
CA PHE A 175 -13.72 -9.43 -11.18
C PHE A 175 -12.63 -9.45 -12.26
N LEU A 176 -11.53 -8.72 -12.06
CA LEU A 176 -10.45 -8.66 -13.04
C LEU A 176 -9.64 -9.97 -13.11
N PHE A 177 -9.53 -10.73 -12.02
CA PHE A 177 -8.88 -12.04 -12.03
C PHE A 177 -9.67 -13.06 -12.86
N LYS A 178 -11.00 -13.04 -12.81
CA LYS A 178 -11.84 -13.89 -13.66
C LYS A 178 -11.55 -13.66 -15.14
N ILE A 179 -11.46 -12.39 -15.56
CA ILE A 179 -11.13 -12.02 -16.95
C ILE A 179 -9.68 -12.37 -17.28
N LYS A 180 -8.74 -12.10 -16.37
CA LYS A 180 -7.32 -12.44 -16.54
C LYS A 180 -7.12 -13.94 -16.80
N ASN A 181 -7.89 -14.81 -16.16
CA ASN A 181 -7.74 -16.24 -16.30
C ASN A 181 -8.36 -16.82 -17.59
N GLN A 182 -9.13 -16.03 -18.36
CA GLN A 182 -9.69 -16.45 -19.65
C GLN A 182 -8.66 -16.48 -20.79
N GLY A 183 -7.50 -15.83 -20.61
CA GLY A 183 -6.45 -15.76 -21.64
C GLY A 183 -6.72 -14.70 -22.72
N GLY A 184 -5.88 -14.68 -23.76
CA GLY A 184 -6.01 -13.76 -24.90
C GLY A 184 -5.80 -12.28 -24.57
N ILE A 185 -6.32 -11.40 -25.43
CA ILE A 185 -6.18 -9.95 -25.33
C ILE A 185 -6.85 -9.40 -24.06
N ALA A 186 -8.05 -9.91 -23.74
CA ALA A 186 -8.78 -9.54 -22.53
C ALA A 186 -7.95 -9.78 -21.25
N SER A 187 -7.20 -10.89 -21.20
CA SER A 187 -6.32 -11.18 -20.08
C SER A 187 -5.18 -10.17 -19.92
N GLN A 188 -4.55 -9.77 -21.03
CA GLN A 188 -3.49 -8.77 -21.03
C GLN A 188 -4.02 -7.41 -20.55
N VAL A 189 -5.20 -7.03 -21.02
CA VAL A 189 -5.87 -5.80 -20.62
C VAL A 189 -6.25 -5.81 -19.14
N ALA A 190 -6.89 -6.88 -18.65
CA ALA A 190 -7.24 -7.02 -17.24
C ALA A 190 -6.00 -6.95 -16.33
N LYS A 191 -4.90 -7.58 -16.73
CA LYS A 191 -3.61 -7.50 -16.01
C LYS A 191 -3.08 -6.06 -15.95
N ARG A 192 -3.18 -5.30 -17.04
CA ARG A 192 -2.77 -3.88 -17.07
C ARG A 192 -3.64 -3.03 -16.16
N ILE A 193 -4.96 -3.24 -16.17
CA ILE A 193 -5.91 -2.53 -15.30
C ILE A 193 -5.60 -2.81 -13.82
N LEU A 194 -5.47 -4.09 -13.43
CA LEU A 194 -5.09 -4.54 -12.08
C LEU A 194 -3.82 -3.83 -11.57
N ASN A 195 -2.75 -3.86 -12.37
CA ASN A 195 -1.46 -3.30 -11.95
C ASN A 195 -1.45 -1.75 -11.93
N THR A 196 -2.29 -1.13 -12.76
CA THR A 196 -2.35 0.34 -12.87
C THR A 196 -2.99 0.98 -11.64
N LEU A 197 -3.97 0.33 -11.03
CA LEU A 197 -4.65 0.85 -9.84
C LEU A 197 -3.65 1.10 -8.70
N TRP A 198 -2.81 0.10 -8.42
CA TRP A 198 -1.73 0.22 -7.42
C TRP A 198 -0.77 1.37 -7.74
N VAL A 199 -0.27 1.43 -8.98
CA VAL A 199 0.67 2.47 -9.41
C VAL A 199 0.06 3.85 -9.25
N LYS A 200 -1.24 4.01 -9.53
CA LYS A 200 -1.92 5.29 -9.34
C LYS A 200 -1.93 5.69 -7.88
N PHE A 201 -2.28 4.79 -6.95
CA PHE A 201 -2.25 5.07 -5.51
C PHE A 201 -0.87 5.53 -5.04
N CYS A 202 0.21 5.05 -5.66
CA CYS A 202 1.58 5.43 -5.31
C CYS A 202 2.00 6.78 -5.91
N MET A 203 1.65 7.01 -7.17
CA MET A 203 2.10 8.20 -7.90
C MET A 203 1.33 9.47 -7.54
N SER A 204 0.06 9.40 -7.11
CA SER A 204 -0.67 10.58 -6.62
C SER A 204 -0.12 11.16 -5.32
N GLN A 205 0.73 10.43 -4.61
CA GLN A 205 1.36 10.93 -3.39
C GLN A 205 2.58 11.81 -3.65
N LEU A 206 3.27 11.58 -4.77
CA LEU A 206 4.50 12.29 -5.14
C LEU A 206 4.24 13.64 -5.82
N LYS A 207 3.01 13.90 -6.30
CA LYS A 207 2.61 15.14 -6.99
C LYS A 207 1.45 15.79 -6.24
N SER A 208 1.75 16.59 -5.22
CA SER A 208 0.73 17.40 -4.55
C SER A 208 0.25 18.52 -5.48
N SER A 209 -1.08 18.63 -5.71
CA SER A 209 -1.87 19.88 -5.90
C SER A 209 -3.07 19.76 -6.86
N TYR A 210 -4.09 18.93 -6.57
CA TYR A 210 -5.48 19.06 -7.10
C TYR A 210 -6.39 18.45 -6.01
N SER A 211 -7.54 18.99 -5.59
CA SER A 211 -8.76 19.20 -6.39
C SER A 211 -9.88 18.21 -5.98
N LEU A 212 -10.49 18.39 -4.80
CA LEU A 212 -11.81 17.90 -4.31
C LEU A 212 -12.07 16.38 -4.11
N ALA A 213 -12.43 16.07 -2.84
CA ALA A 213 -13.20 14.95 -2.28
C ALA A 213 -12.80 13.49 -2.54
N TRP A 214 -12.22 13.13 -3.70
CA TRP A 214 -11.91 11.74 -4.08
C TRP A 214 -10.42 11.42 -4.20
N LEU A 215 -9.56 12.41 -3.91
CA LEU A 215 -8.10 12.23 -3.84
C LEU A 215 -7.59 11.63 -2.52
N GLY A 216 -8.44 11.52 -1.48
CA GLY A 216 -8.06 10.86 -0.23
C GLY A 216 -7.75 9.38 -0.43
N LEU A 217 -8.58 8.67 -1.21
CA LEU A 217 -8.39 7.26 -1.52
C LEU A 217 -7.09 7.05 -2.30
N LYS A 218 -6.78 8.01 -3.20
CA LYS A 218 -5.58 8.05 -4.03
C LYS A 218 -4.27 8.12 -3.22
N LYS A 219 -4.28 8.41 -1.92
CA LYS A 219 -3.05 8.67 -1.16
C LYS A 219 -2.89 7.93 0.17
N LYS A 220 -3.78 7.01 0.58
CA LYS A 220 -3.63 6.29 1.88
C LYS A 220 -3.36 4.80 1.78
N ILE A 221 -3.62 4.16 0.64
CA ILE A 221 -3.56 2.69 0.49
C ILE A 221 -2.13 2.08 0.60
N LEU A 222 -1.10 2.89 0.87
CA LEU A 222 0.32 2.49 0.77
C LEU A 222 1.16 2.71 2.03
N ALA A 223 0.54 3.06 3.16
CA ALA A 223 1.20 3.23 4.45
C ALA A 223 0.88 2.06 5.41
#